data_AF-A0A397UPZ8-F1
#
_entry.id   AF-A0A397UPZ8-F1
#
_cell.length_a   1.000
_cell.length_b   1.000
_cell.length_c   1.000
_cell.angle_alpha   90.00
_cell.angle_beta   90.00
_cell.angle_gamma   90.00
#
_symmetry.space_group_name_H-M   'P 1'
#
loop_
_entity.id
_entity.type
_entity.pdbx_description
1 polymer ?
#
loop_
_entity_poly.entity_id
_entity_poly.type
_entity_poly.pdbx_seq_one_letter_code
_entity_poly.pdbx_strand_id
1 'polypeptide(L)' 'MNTFYGEAGNSKSLFFLRELARGITSAGQYNIDLVVKFVSGKGFGIKYGDTDSLYL' A
#
# COMPACT_ATOMS: atom_id res chain seq x y z
N MET A 1 5.01 -11.61 6.53
CA MET A 1 3.56 -11.94 6.50
C MET A 1 2.91 -11.69 5.13
N ASN A 2 3.65 -11.23 4.11
CA ASN A 2 3.09 -10.83 2.80
C ASN A 2 2.54 -11.99 1.96
N THR A 3 2.96 -13.23 2.21
CA THR A 3 2.46 -14.42 1.51
C THR A 3 0.95 -14.60 1.66
N PHE A 4 0.38 -14.36 2.86
CA PHE A 4 -1.06 -14.48 3.08
C PHE A 4 -1.86 -13.47 2.25
N TYR A 5 -1.36 -12.23 2.16
CA TYR A 5 -1.91 -11.21 1.28
C TYR A 5 -1.86 -11.65 -0.19
N GLY A 6 -0.71 -12.18 -0.63
CA GLY A 6 -0.53 -12.67 -2.00
C GLY A 6 -1.47 -13.81 -2.35
N GLU A 7 -1.61 -14.80 -1.45
CA GLU A 7 -2.52 -15.93 -1.62
C GLU A 7 -3.99 -15.50 -1.66
N ALA A 8 -4.38 -14.47 -0.88
CA ALA A 8 -5.72 -13.91 -0.95
C ALA A 8 -6.04 -13.29 -2.32
N GLY A 9 -5.04 -12.81 -3.06
CA GLY A 9 -5.17 -12.29 -4.43
C GLY A 9 -5.00 -13.34 -5.53
N ASN A 10 -4.53 -14.55 -5.19
CA ASN A 10 -4.26 -15.63 -6.14
C ASN A 10 -5.52 -16.45 -6.39
N SER A 11 -6.09 -16.38 -7.59
CA SER A 11 -7.34 -17.09 -7.96
C SER A 11 -7.25 -18.62 -7.90
N LYS A 12 -6.05 -19.19 -7.81
CA LYS A 12 -5.84 -20.63 -7.65
C LYS A 12 -5.72 -21.07 -6.18
N SER A 13 -5.65 -20.12 -5.25
CA SER A 13 -5.51 -20.41 -3.83
C SER A 13 -6.86 -20.80 -3.22
N LEU A 14 -6.85 -21.76 -2.29
CA LEU A 14 -8.04 -22.07 -1.47
C LEU A 14 -8.43 -20.91 -0.54
N PHE A 15 -7.53 -19.95 -0.34
CA PHE A 15 -7.75 -18.74 0.43
C PHE A 15 -8.07 -17.51 -0.44
N PHE A 16 -8.44 -17.72 -1.72
CA PHE A 16 -8.72 -16.61 -2.63
C PHE A 16 -9.89 -15.74 -2.14
N LEU A 17 -9.58 -14.50 -1.80
CA LEU A 17 -10.53 -13.48 -1.39
C LEU A 17 -10.08 -12.12 -1.96
N ARG A 18 -10.47 -11.88 -3.22
CA ARG A 18 -10.07 -10.68 -3.98
C ARG A 18 -10.35 -9.37 -3.24
N GLU A 19 -11.49 -9.29 -2.55
CA GLU A 19 -11.89 -8.11 -1.79
C GLU A 19 -10.93 -7.79 -0.65
N LEU A 20 -10.39 -8.82 0.02
CA LEU A 20 -9.40 -8.66 1.08
C LEU A 20 -8.08 -8.16 0.51
N ALA A 21 -7.57 -8.77 -0.55
CA ALA A 21 -6.34 -8.33 -1.20
C ALA A 21 -6.48 -6.87 -1.68
N ARG A 22 -7.58 -6.55 -2.37
CA ARG A 22 -7.85 -5.17 -2.81
C ARG A 22 -7.98 -4.20 -1.65
N GLY A 23 -8.66 -4.58 -0.57
CA GLY A 23 -8.80 -3.75 0.62
C GLY A 23 -7.45 -3.40 1.25
N ILE A 24 -6.54 -4.37 1.32
CA ILE A 24 -5.17 -4.15 1.82
C ILE A 24 -4.40 -3.18 0.90
N THR A 25 -4.47 -3.34 -0.42
CA THR A 25 -3.82 -2.42 -1.37
C THR A 25 -4.36 -1.00 -1.25
N SER A 26 -5.69 -0.84 -1.25
CA SER A 26 -6.34 0.47 -1.16
C SER A 26 -6.02 1.17 0.16
N ALA A 27 -6.00 0.43 1.28
CA ALA A 27 -5.61 0.99 2.56
C ALA A 27 -4.13 1.41 2.59
N GLY A 28 -3.24 0.63 1.97
CA GLY A 28 -1.83 0.98 1.82
C GLY A 28 -1.63 2.28 1.04
N GLN A 29 -2.31 2.42 -0.11
CA GLN A 29 -2.29 3.65 -0.92
C GLN A 29 -2.81 4.86 -0.14
N TYR A 30 -3.96 4.70 0.53
CA TYR A 30 -4.52 5.75 1.38
C TYR A 30 -3.54 6.20 2.46
N ASN A 31 -2.87 5.27 3.13
CA ASN A 31 -1.88 5.58 4.16
C ASN A 31 -0.67 6.33 3.58
N ILE A 32 -0.13 5.91 2.44
CA ILE A 32 0.98 6.62 1.80
C ILE A 32 0.57 8.03 1.37
N ASP A 33 -0.63 8.23 0.82
CA ASP A 33 -1.12 9.56 0.47
C ASP A 33 -1.21 10.49 1.69
N LEU A 34 -1.59 9.96 2.86
CA LEU A 34 -1.58 10.73 4.10
C LEU A 34 -0.16 11.13 4.52
N VAL A 35 0.82 10.23 4.40
CA VAL A 35 2.22 10.52 4.70
C VAL A 35 2.78 11.55 3.73
N VAL A 36 2.48 11.44 2.42
CA VAL A 36 2.84 12.42 1.39
C VAL A 36 2.35 13.81 1.75
N LYS A 37 1.06 13.92 2.14
CA LYS A 37 0.47 15.20 2.58
C LYS A 37 1.17 15.75 3.81
N PHE A 38 1.47 14.89 4.78
CA PHE A 38 2.14 15.28 6.01
C PHE A 38 3.55 15.84 5.77
N VAL A 39 4.39 15.13 5.00
CA VAL A 39 5.78 15.56 4.74
C VAL A 39 5.83 16.79 3.83
N SER A 40 4.93 16.87 2.85
CA SER A 40 4.77 18.06 2.00
C SER A 40 4.35 19.29 2.82
N GLY A 41 3.42 19.11 3.76
CA GLY A 41 3.00 20.18 4.68
C GLY A 41 4.11 20.67 5.62
N LYS A 42 5.15 19.87 5.83
CA LYS A 42 6.38 20.25 6.55
C LYS A 42 7.44 20.93 5.68
N GLY A 43 7.20 21.06 4.37
CA GLY A 43 8.12 21.70 3.43
C GLY A 43 9.21 20.77 2.86
N PHE A 44 9.11 19.46 3.07
CA PHE A 44 10.00 18.52 2.40
C PHE A 44 9.60 18.35 0.93
N GLY A 45 10.59 18.33 0.03
CA GLY A 45 10.39 17.84 -1.33
C GLY A 45 10.29 16.31 -1.32
N ILE A 46 9.49 15.74 -2.21
CA ILE A 46 9.41 14.29 -2.40
C ILE A 46 10.00 13.98 -3.77
N LYS A 47 11.05 13.16 -3.81
CA LYS A 47 11.73 12.73 -5.03
C LYS A 47 11.15 11.46 -5.63
N TYR A 48 10.70 10.53 -4.78
CA TYR A 48 10.14 9.25 -5.21
C TYR A 48 9.25 8.64 -4.12
N GLY A 49 8.37 7.71 -4.49
CA GLY A 49 7.61 6.88 -3.56
C GLY A 49 7.29 5.52 -4.19
N ASP A 50 7.33 4.46 -3.38
CA ASP A 50 6.95 3.11 -3.79
C ASP A 50 6.30 2.38 -2.63
N THR A 51 5.06 1.94 -2.87
CA THR A 51 4.19 1.09 -2.04
C THR A 51 4.04 1.49 -0.57
N ASP A 52 5.11 1.48 0.21
CA ASP A 52 5.18 1.77 1.63
C ASP A 52 6.34 2.72 2.01
N SER A 53 7.01 3.33 1.02
CA SER A 53 8.18 4.19 1.20
C SER A 53 8.10 5.51 0.44
N LEU A 54 8.78 6.54 0.96
CA LEU A 54 8.98 7.84 0.32
C LEU A 54 10.44 8.25 0.42
N TYR A 55 10.98 8.81 -0.66
CA TYR A 55 12.28 9.44 -0.72
C TYR A 55 12.12 10.96 -0.80
N LEU A 56 12.74 11.69 0.12
CA LEU A 56 12.55 13.14 0.33
C LEU A 56 13.33 14.20 -0.52
#